data_AF-A0A3N5VQY0-F1
#
_entry.id   AF-A0A3N5VQY0-F1
#
_cell.length_a   1.000
_cell.length_b   1.000
_cell.length_c   1.000
_cell.angle_alpha   90.00
_cell.angle_beta   90.00
_cell.angle_gamma   90.00
#
_symmetry.space_group_name_H-M   'P 1'
#
loop_
_entity.id
_entity.type
_entity.pdbx_description
1 polymer ?
#
loop_
_entity_poly.entity_id
_entity_poly.type
_entity_poly.pdbx_seq_one_letter_code
_entity_poly.pdbx_strand_id
1 'polypeptide(L)'
;MSKYLYYPGCSMDSSAKAYQESLDAVLGPLDLHLEEIDDWNCCGATEFLGINLIPAYSLIARNLALAANQMNGTRTVVAPCSACYLNLAKADHYMQERPALGEKVNEALAAGGLQYKPGTLDVRHLIDVLVYDIGLETIRSKVTQPLTGLRVAPYMGCMLPRPDYQNRWSDHEHPTELDDLLRALGAEVIDYPLTTSCCGGHMAQIGPETAFELLRRLVADADERGAHMMVT
;
A
#
# COMPACT_ATOMS: atom_id res chain seq x y z
N MET A 1 -21.56 -0.18 5.39
CA MET A 1 -20.91 -1.30 4.70
C MET A 1 -20.08 -0.78 3.56
N SER A 2 -18.78 -0.70 3.79
CA SER A 2 -17.81 -0.30 2.77
C SER A 2 -17.23 -1.57 2.15
N LYS A 3 -17.53 -1.80 0.87
CA LYS A 3 -17.09 -2.98 0.11
C LYS A 3 -15.97 -2.59 -0.85
N TYR A 4 -14.88 -3.35 -0.84
CA TYR A 4 -13.70 -3.11 -1.67
C TYR A 4 -13.24 -4.40 -2.35
N LEU A 5 -12.66 -4.25 -3.55
CA LEU A 5 -11.84 -5.30 -4.15
C LEU A 5 -10.49 -5.32 -3.43
N TYR A 6 -9.98 -6.49 -3.11
CA TYR A 6 -8.79 -6.66 -2.29
C TYR A 6 -7.66 -7.31 -3.08
N TYR A 7 -6.54 -6.61 -3.13
CA TYR A 7 -5.31 -7.11 -3.70
C TYR A 7 -4.29 -7.36 -2.56
N PRO A 8 -4.17 -8.60 -2.04
CA PRO A 8 -3.24 -8.90 -0.97
C PRO A 8 -1.78 -8.75 -1.41
N GLY A 9 -1.49 -9.12 -2.66
CA GLY A 9 -0.13 -9.24 -3.15
C GLY A 9 0.65 -10.37 -2.45
N CYS A 10 1.86 -10.64 -2.91
CA CYS A 10 2.61 -11.82 -2.47
C CYS A 10 3.02 -11.78 -0.99
N SER A 11 3.22 -10.61 -0.39
CA SER A 11 3.72 -10.48 0.98
C SER A 11 2.71 -10.97 2.00
N MET A 12 1.42 -10.66 1.80
CA MET A 12 0.35 -11.00 2.75
C MET A 12 0.16 -12.52 2.89
N ASP A 13 0.48 -13.28 1.84
CA ASP A 13 0.44 -14.75 1.85
C ASP A 13 1.74 -15.43 2.30
N SER A 14 2.81 -14.66 2.50
CA SER A 14 4.14 -15.21 2.79
C SER A 14 4.85 -14.45 3.89
N SER A 15 5.78 -13.55 3.53
CA SER A 15 6.68 -12.87 4.47
C SER A 15 5.97 -11.97 5.48
N ALA A 16 4.75 -11.55 5.20
CA ALA A 16 3.91 -10.71 6.06
C ALA A 16 2.59 -11.41 6.45
N LYS A 17 2.58 -12.74 6.62
CA LYS A 17 1.35 -13.47 6.97
C LYS A 17 0.69 -12.96 8.27
N ALA A 18 1.49 -12.57 9.26
CA ALA A 18 0.99 -11.96 10.48
C ALA A 18 0.22 -10.64 10.23
N TYR A 19 0.58 -9.90 9.17
CA TYR A 19 -0.15 -8.70 8.78
C TYR A 19 -1.53 -9.05 8.20
N GLN A 20 -1.63 -10.10 7.37
CA GLN A 20 -2.92 -10.60 6.88
C GLN A 20 -3.83 -11.05 8.03
N GLU A 21 -3.30 -11.84 8.96
CA GLU A 21 -4.07 -12.32 10.11
C GLU A 21 -4.58 -11.16 10.99
N SER A 22 -3.75 -10.11 11.14
CA SER A 22 -4.14 -8.89 11.86
C SER A 22 -5.21 -8.09 11.11
N LEU A 23 -5.14 -8.03 9.78
CA LEU A 23 -6.17 -7.40 8.94
C LEU A 23 -7.50 -8.15 9.04
N ASP A 24 -7.49 -9.47 8.88
CA ASP A 24 -8.68 -10.32 8.96
C ASP A 24 -9.40 -10.16 10.31
N ALA A 25 -8.63 -10.06 11.40
CA ALA A 25 -9.16 -9.87 12.74
C ALA A 25 -9.92 -8.55 12.94
N VAL A 26 -9.59 -7.50 12.17
CA VAL A 26 -10.23 -6.17 12.30
C VAL A 26 -11.35 -5.92 11.28
N LEU A 27 -11.53 -6.78 10.27
CA LEU A 27 -12.58 -6.60 9.25
C LEU A 27 -13.99 -6.53 9.86
N GLY A 28 -14.34 -7.51 10.69
CA GLY A 28 -15.65 -7.56 11.36
C GLY A 28 -15.91 -6.38 12.30
N PRO A 29 -15.00 -6.07 13.26
CA PRO A 29 -15.14 -4.92 14.14
C PRO A 29 -15.33 -3.57 13.43
N LEU A 30 -14.72 -3.41 12.25
CA LEU A 30 -14.77 -2.18 11.45
C LEU A 30 -15.87 -2.17 10.38
N ASP A 31 -16.69 -3.22 10.24
CA ASP A 31 -17.64 -3.40 9.12
C ASP A 31 -16.98 -3.20 7.73
N LEU A 32 -15.73 -3.66 7.62
CA LEU A 32 -14.92 -3.58 6.40
C LEU A 32 -15.03 -4.90 5.63
N HIS A 33 -15.49 -4.82 4.37
CA HIS A 33 -15.67 -5.99 3.52
C HIS A 33 -14.67 -5.98 2.37
N LEU A 34 -13.74 -6.93 2.38
CA LEU A 34 -12.69 -7.10 1.38
C LEU A 34 -12.97 -8.35 0.54
N GLU A 35 -13.23 -8.18 -0.74
CA GLU A 35 -13.43 -9.26 -1.72
C GLU A 35 -12.15 -9.44 -2.52
N GLU A 36 -11.43 -10.53 -2.29
CA GLU A 36 -10.15 -10.80 -2.96
C GLU A 36 -10.33 -10.90 -4.49
N ILE A 37 -9.39 -10.32 -5.23
CA ILE A 37 -9.34 -10.42 -6.69
C ILE A 37 -8.98 -11.87 -7.06
N ASP A 38 -9.74 -12.53 -7.92
CA ASP A 38 -9.49 -13.93 -8.25
C ASP A 38 -8.30 -14.02 -9.21
N ASP A 39 -7.45 -15.03 -9.01
CA ASP A 39 -6.33 -15.36 -9.90
C ASP A 39 -5.31 -14.21 -10.08
N TRP A 40 -5.13 -13.35 -9.06
CA TRP A 40 -4.14 -12.28 -9.08
C TRP A 40 -2.70 -12.82 -9.18
N ASN A 41 -1.78 -12.01 -9.71
CA ASN A 41 -0.33 -12.30 -9.74
C ASN A 41 0.47 -11.23 -9.00
N CYS A 42 1.72 -11.51 -8.64
CA CYS A 42 2.62 -10.53 -8.02
C CYS A 42 2.74 -9.24 -8.86
N CYS A 43 2.81 -8.07 -8.21
CA CYS A 43 2.94 -6.77 -8.86
C CYS A 43 4.35 -6.49 -9.40
N GLY A 44 5.29 -7.43 -9.25
CA GLY A 44 6.68 -7.30 -9.71
C GLY A 44 7.56 -6.38 -8.86
N ALA A 45 7.05 -5.90 -7.72
CA ALA A 45 7.74 -5.01 -6.78
C ALA A 45 8.47 -3.87 -7.51
N THR A 46 9.74 -3.60 -7.20
CA THR A 46 10.50 -2.49 -7.83
C THR A 46 11.42 -2.96 -8.95
N GLU A 47 11.73 -4.25 -8.99
CA GLU A 47 12.78 -4.84 -9.80
C GLU A 47 12.40 -4.91 -11.27
N PHE A 48 11.16 -5.32 -11.57
CA PHE A 48 10.80 -5.61 -12.96
C PHE A 48 10.66 -4.34 -13.82
N LEU A 49 10.22 -3.24 -13.20
CA LEU A 49 10.13 -1.92 -13.83
C LEU A 49 11.51 -1.39 -14.26
N GLY A 50 12.58 -1.81 -13.58
CA GLY A 50 13.96 -1.45 -13.95
C GLY A 50 14.51 -2.18 -15.17
N ILE A 51 13.83 -3.24 -15.64
CA ILE A 51 14.28 -4.09 -16.75
C ILE A 51 13.51 -3.78 -18.03
N ASN A 52 12.18 -3.93 -18.01
CA ASN A 52 11.35 -3.65 -19.19
C ASN A 52 9.93 -3.23 -18.80
N LEU A 53 9.54 -2.04 -19.24
CA LEU A 53 8.26 -1.44 -18.87
C LEU A 53 7.04 -2.21 -19.41
N ILE A 54 7.09 -2.75 -20.64
CA ILE A 54 5.89 -3.39 -21.23
C ILE A 54 5.52 -4.67 -20.47
N PRO A 55 6.43 -5.65 -20.28
CA PRO A 55 6.13 -6.82 -19.46
C PRO A 55 5.76 -6.48 -18.02
N ALA A 56 6.46 -5.51 -17.40
CA ALA A 56 6.16 -5.09 -16.03
C ALA A 56 4.74 -4.53 -15.89
N TYR A 57 4.37 -3.56 -16.73
CA TYR A 57 3.01 -3.02 -16.72
C TYR A 57 1.97 -4.01 -17.20
N SER A 58 2.31 -5.01 -18.03
CA SER A 58 1.38 -6.08 -18.42
C SER A 58 1.02 -6.97 -17.24
N LEU A 59 2.00 -7.36 -16.40
CA LEU A 59 1.72 -8.13 -15.18
C LEU A 59 0.91 -7.33 -14.16
N ILE A 60 1.20 -6.04 -14.01
CA ILE A 60 0.45 -5.19 -13.08
C ILE A 60 -0.97 -4.94 -13.60
N ALA A 61 -1.12 -4.61 -14.89
CA ALA A 61 -2.40 -4.34 -15.52
C ALA A 61 -3.29 -5.59 -15.63
N ARG A 62 -2.71 -6.80 -15.58
CA ARG A 62 -3.50 -8.04 -15.46
C ARG A 62 -4.35 -8.02 -14.19
N ASN A 63 -3.78 -7.63 -13.05
CA ASN A 63 -4.54 -7.52 -11.80
C ASN A 63 -5.62 -6.43 -11.89
N LEU A 64 -5.32 -5.31 -12.57
CA LEU A 64 -6.31 -4.26 -12.81
C LEU A 64 -7.44 -4.73 -13.74
N ALA A 65 -7.15 -5.54 -14.77
CA ALA A 65 -8.16 -6.12 -15.66
C ALA A 65 -9.06 -7.12 -14.90
N LEU A 66 -8.48 -7.99 -14.08
CA LEU A 66 -9.21 -8.95 -13.24
C LEU A 66 -10.14 -8.21 -12.26
N ALA A 67 -9.60 -7.22 -11.54
CA ALA A 67 -10.37 -6.38 -10.65
C ALA A 67 -11.52 -5.65 -11.38
N ALA A 68 -11.27 -5.11 -12.58
CA ALA A 68 -12.31 -4.47 -13.38
C ALA A 68 -13.43 -5.43 -13.78
N ASN A 69 -13.10 -6.68 -14.11
CA ASN A 69 -14.08 -7.72 -14.44
C ASN A 69 -14.87 -8.22 -13.21
N GLN A 70 -14.27 -8.19 -12.03
CA GLN A 70 -14.89 -8.60 -10.76
C GLN A 70 -15.64 -7.47 -10.04
N MET A 71 -15.68 -6.26 -10.62
CA MET A 71 -16.41 -5.14 -10.02
C MET A 71 -17.86 -5.52 -9.73
N ASN A 72 -18.21 -5.56 -8.44
CA ASN A 72 -19.57 -5.84 -7.98
C ASN A 72 -19.94 -4.92 -6.81
N GLY A 73 -20.59 -3.79 -7.13
CA GLY A 73 -20.99 -2.78 -6.17
C GLY A 73 -19.87 -1.83 -5.72
N THR A 74 -18.65 -2.01 -6.24
CA THR A 74 -17.49 -1.14 -5.98
C THR A 74 -16.53 -1.16 -7.16
N ARG A 75 -15.80 -0.05 -7.35
CA ARG A 75 -14.65 0.06 -8.29
C ARG A 75 -13.33 0.25 -7.56
N THR A 76 -13.35 0.22 -6.23
CA THR A 76 -12.20 0.56 -5.40
C THR A 76 -11.40 -0.69 -5.10
N VAL A 77 -10.12 -0.67 -5.48
CA VAL A 77 -9.14 -1.72 -5.20
C VAL A 77 -8.28 -1.27 -4.03
N VAL A 78 -8.21 -2.08 -2.99
CA VAL A 78 -7.40 -1.82 -1.79
C VAL A 78 -6.20 -2.76 -1.79
N ALA A 79 -5.01 -2.16 -1.64
CA ALA A 79 -3.77 -2.89 -1.43
C ALA A 79 -3.14 -2.45 -0.08
N PRO A 80 -2.78 -3.40 0.81
CA PRO A 80 -2.15 -3.08 2.10
C PRO A 80 -0.62 -2.94 1.99
N CYS A 81 -0.03 -3.41 0.89
CA CYS A 81 1.40 -3.26 0.62
C CYS A 81 1.65 -2.00 -0.19
N SER A 82 2.57 -1.15 0.29
CA SER A 82 2.99 0.10 -0.33
C SER A 82 3.42 -0.04 -1.80
N ALA A 83 4.22 -1.08 -2.10
CA ALA A 83 4.69 -1.35 -3.47
C ALA A 83 3.55 -1.82 -4.38
N CYS A 84 2.64 -2.66 -3.85
CA CYS A 84 1.46 -3.12 -4.57
C CYS A 84 0.53 -1.95 -4.93
N TYR A 85 0.20 -1.12 -3.95
CA TYR A 85 -0.57 0.10 -4.14
C TYR A 85 0.05 1.00 -5.21
N LEU A 86 1.34 1.34 -5.06
CA LEU A 86 2.00 2.26 -5.96
C LEU A 86 2.11 1.72 -7.38
N ASN A 87 2.41 0.43 -7.55
CA ASN A 87 2.52 -0.16 -8.88
C ASN A 87 1.18 -0.19 -9.60
N LEU A 88 0.10 -0.57 -8.93
CA LEU A 88 -1.25 -0.54 -9.51
C LEU A 88 -1.63 0.89 -9.92
N ALA A 89 -1.42 1.87 -9.04
CA ALA A 89 -1.70 3.28 -9.34
C ALA A 89 -0.83 3.81 -10.50
N LYS A 90 0.45 3.46 -10.55
CA LYS A 90 1.37 3.81 -11.66
C LYS A 90 0.94 3.19 -12.98
N ALA A 91 0.55 1.92 -12.98
CA ALA A 91 0.13 1.23 -14.20
C ALA A 91 -1.12 1.88 -14.78
N ASP A 92 -2.13 2.14 -13.93
CA ASP A 92 -3.34 2.86 -14.32
C ASP A 92 -3.01 4.24 -14.90
N HIS A 93 -2.24 5.04 -14.15
CA HIS A 93 -1.86 6.39 -14.55
C HIS A 93 -1.05 6.42 -15.86
N TYR A 94 -0.02 5.59 -15.99
CA TYR A 94 0.85 5.62 -17.19
C TYR A 94 0.20 5.01 -18.43
N MET A 95 -0.71 4.04 -18.28
CA MET A 95 -1.52 3.59 -19.41
C MET A 95 -2.45 4.71 -19.91
N GLN A 96 -2.91 5.60 -19.03
CA GLN A 96 -3.69 6.79 -19.40
C GLN A 96 -2.81 7.90 -20.00
N GLU A 97 -1.71 8.24 -19.35
CA GLU A 97 -0.79 9.30 -19.76
C GLU A 97 -0.13 8.98 -21.12
N ARG A 98 0.15 7.69 -21.38
CA ARG A 98 0.91 7.22 -22.53
C ARG A 98 0.11 6.18 -23.31
N PRO A 99 -0.78 6.60 -24.23
CA PRO A 99 -1.65 5.68 -24.98
C PRO A 99 -0.89 4.54 -25.69
N ALA A 100 0.28 4.82 -26.27
CA ALA A 100 1.11 3.80 -26.93
C ALA A 100 1.63 2.71 -25.96
N LEU A 101 1.82 3.03 -24.68
CA LEU A 101 2.11 2.03 -23.65
C LEU A 101 0.84 1.22 -23.36
N GLY A 102 -0.30 1.89 -23.18
CA GLY A 102 -1.60 1.25 -22.93
C GLY A 102 -2.03 0.29 -24.04
N GLU A 103 -1.75 0.61 -25.31
CA GLU A 103 -2.00 -0.27 -26.46
C GLU A 103 -1.16 -1.54 -26.38
N LYS A 104 0.15 -1.43 -26.16
CA LYS A 104 1.05 -2.60 -26.06
C LYS A 104 0.76 -3.47 -24.83
N VAL A 105 0.39 -2.85 -23.71
CA VAL A 105 -0.05 -3.58 -22.51
C VAL A 105 -1.34 -4.35 -22.81
N ASN A 106 -2.32 -3.72 -23.48
CA ASN A 106 -3.55 -4.40 -23.86
C ASN A 106 -3.35 -5.49 -24.92
N GLU A 107 -2.36 -5.36 -25.82
CA GLU A 107 -1.96 -6.43 -26.74
C GLU A 107 -1.50 -7.67 -25.94
N ALA A 108 -0.67 -7.48 -24.91
CA ALA A 108 -0.24 -8.57 -24.03
C ALA A 108 -1.40 -9.16 -23.21
N LEU A 109 -2.31 -8.32 -22.68
CA LEU A 109 -3.49 -8.77 -21.94
C LEU A 109 -4.45 -9.59 -22.82
N ALA A 110 -4.59 -9.23 -24.10
CA ALA A 110 -5.45 -9.92 -25.04
C ALA A 110 -5.04 -11.39 -25.25
N ALA A 111 -3.75 -11.72 -25.11
CA ALA A 111 -3.28 -13.11 -25.16
C ALA A 111 -3.86 -13.98 -24.02
N GLY A 112 -4.24 -13.35 -22.90
CA GLY A 112 -4.95 -13.99 -21.78
C GLY A 112 -6.46 -13.74 -21.76
N GLY A 113 -7.03 -13.18 -22.83
CA GLY A 113 -8.46 -12.84 -22.90
C GLY A 113 -8.88 -11.66 -22.01
N LEU A 114 -7.92 -10.82 -21.61
CA LEU A 114 -8.14 -9.66 -20.74
C LEU A 114 -7.98 -8.35 -21.51
N GLN A 115 -8.59 -7.30 -20.97
CA GLN A 115 -8.41 -5.93 -21.43
C GLN A 115 -8.57 -4.99 -20.22
N TYR A 116 -7.79 -3.92 -20.18
CA TYR A 116 -7.92 -2.88 -19.18
C TYR A 116 -8.05 -1.50 -19.80
N LYS A 117 -9.08 -0.76 -19.36
CA LYS A 117 -9.24 0.66 -19.66
C LYS A 117 -8.73 1.46 -18.45
N PRO A 118 -7.68 2.28 -18.59
CA PRO A 118 -7.18 3.05 -17.46
C PRO A 118 -8.21 4.09 -16.98
N GLY A 119 -8.18 4.40 -15.68
CA GLY A 119 -9.16 5.20 -14.94
C GLY A 119 -10.43 4.43 -14.53
N THR A 120 -10.55 3.14 -14.89
CA THR A 120 -11.74 2.33 -14.56
C THR A 120 -11.83 2.00 -13.08
N LEU A 121 -10.70 1.83 -12.41
CA LEU A 121 -10.62 1.49 -10.99
C LEU A 121 -10.17 2.68 -10.16
N ASP A 122 -10.50 2.64 -8.88
CA ASP A 122 -9.94 3.55 -7.89
C ASP A 122 -8.97 2.78 -6.97
N VAL A 123 -7.67 2.96 -7.16
CA VAL A 123 -6.65 2.22 -6.41
C VAL A 123 -6.31 2.98 -5.13
N ARG A 124 -6.46 2.33 -3.97
CA ARG A 124 -6.26 2.90 -2.64
C ARG A 124 -5.34 2.05 -1.79
N HIS A 125 -4.61 2.70 -0.89
CA HIS A 125 -3.89 2.01 0.17
C HIS A 125 -4.84 1.70 1.34
N LEU A 126 -4.57 0.63 2.11
CA LEU A 126 -5.39 0.29 3.27
C LEU A 126 -5.46 1.42 4.30
N ILE A 127 -4.36 2.11 4.59
CA ILE A 127 -4.33 3.25 5.52
C ILE A 127 -5.28 4.37 5.08
N ASP A 128 -5.31 4.69 3.78
CA ASP A 128 -6.20 5.71 3.21
C ASP A 128 -7.68 5.33 3.44
N VAL A 129 -8.05 4.06 3.26
CA VAL A 129 -9.40 3.57 3.58
C VAL A 129 -9.71 3.64 5.09
N LEU A 130 -8.77 3.23 5.95
CA LEU A 130 -8.96 3.27 7.40
C LEU A 130 -9.16 4.71 7.91
N VAL A 131 -8.35 5.65 7.41
CA VAL A 131 -8.37 7.03 7.88
C VAL A 131 -9.54 7.81 7.31
N TYR A 132 -9.84 7.68 6.02
CA TYR A 132 -10.81 8.56 5.36
C TYR A 132 -12.19 7.95 5.14
N ASP A 133 -12.31 6.63 4.98
CA ASP A 133 -13.62 5.99 4.78
C ASP A 133 -14.19 5.45 6.08
N ILE A 134 -13.39 4.74 6.86
CA ILE A 134 -13.81 4.24 8.18
C ILE A 134 -13.83 5.37 9.21
N GLY A 135 -12.79 6.20 9.19
CA GLY A 135 -12.68 7.37 10.05
C GLY A 135 -12.07 7.06 11.42
N LEU A 136 -11.20 7.96 11.87
CA LEU A 136 -10.47 7.84 13.13
C LEU A 136 -11.38 7.73 14.35
N GLU A 137 -12.52 8.43 14.37
CA GLU A 137 -13.47 8.36 15.47
C GLU A 137 -14.20 7.01 15.55
N THR A 138 -14.53 6.41 14.40
CA THR A 138 -15.06 5.05 14.36
C THR A 138 -14.02 4.08 14.92
N ILE A 139 -12.77 4.17 14.47
CA ILE A 139 -11.67 3.32 14.96
C ILE A 139 -11.51 3.48 16.47
N ARG A 140 -11.43 4.72 16.97
CA ARG A 140 -11.34 5.04 18.40
C ARG A 140 -12.47 4.40 19.21
N SER A 141 -13.70 4.43 18.70
CA SER A 141 -14.87 3.82 19.38
C SER A 141 -14.81 2.29 19.48
N LYS A 142 -14.01 1.63 18.64
CA LYS A 142 -13.85 0.17 18.59
C LYS A 142 -12.63 -0.33 19.38
N VAL A 143 -11.78 0.57 19.89
CA VAL A 143 -10.60 0.19 20.68
C VAL A 143 -11.04 -0.44 22.01
N THR A 144 -10.68 -1.71 22.21
CA THR A 144 -10.93 -2.43 23.49
C THR A 144 -9.72 -2.41 24.41
N GLN A 145 -8.51 -2.39 23.84
CA GLN A 145 -7.24 -2.31 24.55
C GLN A 145 -6.39 -1.20 23.92
N PRO A 146 -6.42 0.02 24.49
CA PRO A 146 -5.61 1.11 24.00
C PRO A 146 -4.12 0.80 24.10
N LEU A 147 -3.32 1.29 23.16
CA LEU A 147 -1.86 1.18 23.14
C LEU A 147 -1.16 2.10 24.15
N THR A 148 -1.83 2.41 25.26
CA THR A 148 -1.35 3.36 26.27
C THR A 148 -0.03 2.89 26.88
N GLY A 149 0.94 3.81 26.94
CA GLY A 149 2.30 3.53 27.40
C GLY A 149 3.25 3.04 26.31
N LEU A 150 2.78 2.83 25.08
CA LEU A 150 3.64 2.57 23.92
C LEU A 150 4.02 3.87 23.21
N ARG A 151 5.33 4.14 23.15
CA ARG A 151 5.92 5.21 22.35
C ARG A 151 6.24 4.65 20.96
N VAL A 152 5.61 5.17 19.91
CA VAL A 152 5.65 4.56 18.57
C VAL A 152 6.24 5.54 17.57
N ALA A 153 7.19 5.08 16.76
CA ALA A 153 7.72 5.79 15.61
C ALA A 153 6.89 5.42 14.35
N PRO A 154 6.14 6.35 13.75
CA PRO A 154 5.39 6.11 12.52
C PRO A 154 6.32 6.18 11.30
N TYR A 155 6.37 5.12 10.50
CA TYR A 155 7.14 5.08 9.26
C TYR A 155 6.21 4.80 8.08
N MET A 156 5.70 5.85 7.44
CA MET A 156 4.82 5.72 6.26
C MET A 156 5.52 5.10 5.05
N GLY A 157 6.84 5.22 4.98
CA GLY A 157 7.63 4.82 3.83
C GLY A 157 7.44 5.76 2.63
N CYS A 158 8.37 5.68 1.68
CA CYS A 158 8.39 6.61 0.56
C CYS A 158 7.28 6.34 -0.48
N MET A 159 6.81 5.10 -0.60
CA MET A 159 5.95 4.67 -1.72
C MET A 159 4.47 4.96 -1.52
N LEU A 160 4.01 5.21 -0.29
CA LEU A 160 2.62 5.62 -0.04
C LEU A 160 2.39 7.03 -0.59
N PRO A 161 3.11 8.06 -0.12
CA PRO A 161 2.84 9.44 -0.51
C PRO A 161 3.54 9.88 -1.79
N ARG A 162 4.43 9.05 -2.38
CA ARG A 162 5.20 9.46 -3.57
C ARG A 162 5.32 8.39 -4.66
N PRO A 163 4.96 8.73 -5.91
CA PRO A 163 4.08 9.83 -6.32
C PRO A 163 2.63 9.61 -5.87
N ASP A 164 1.95 10.68 -5.47
CA ASP A 164 0.53 10.66 -5.12
C ASP A 164 -0.32 11.22 -6.26
N TYR A 165 -0.68 10.35 -7.21
CA TYR A 165 -1.42 10.74 -8.41
C TYR A 165 -2.84 11.25 -8.15
N GLN A 166 -3.38 10.97 -6.97
CA GLN A 166 -4.78 11.28 -6.63
C GLN A 166 -4.90 12.25 -5.43
N ASN A 167 -3.80 12.85 -4.98
CA ASN A 167 -3.74 13.75 -3.83
C ASN A 167 -4.44 13.16 -2.57
N ARG A 168 -4.12 11.90 -2.27
CA ARG A 168 -4.71 11.13 -1.17
C ARG A 168 -4.09 11.43 0.19
N TRP A 169 -2.88 11.98 0.20
CA TRP A 169 -2.14 12.21 1.44
C TRP A 169 -2.04 13.71 1.74
N SER A 170 -2.05 14.04 3.02
CA SER A 170 -1.91 15.38 3.57
C SER A 170 -0.66 16.11 3.09
N ASP A 171 0.46 15.40 2.98
CA ASP A 171 1.74 15.90 2.49
C ASP A 171 2.58 14.76 1.88
N HIS A 172 3.41 15.08 0.89
CA HIS A 172 4.23 14.08 0.19
C HIS A 172 5.51 13.68 0.93
N GLU A 173 6.02 14.56 1.79
CA GLU A 173 7.23 14.37 2.60
C GLU A 173 6.91 14.13 4.08
N HIS A 174 5.86 14.78 4.59
CA HIS A 174 5.47 14.76 6.01
C HIS A 174 3.99 14.38 6.24
N PRO A 175 3.52 13.22 5.73
CA PRO A 175 2.16 12.73 5.95
C PRO A 175 1.86 12.47 7.43
N THR A 176 0.63 12.74 7.89
CA THR A 176 0.21 12.51 9.29
C THR A 176 -0.78 11.35 9.46
N GLU A 177 -1.19 10.66 8.39
CA GLU A 177 -2.29 9.69 8.44
C GLU A 177 -1.99 8.51 9.36
N LEU A 178 -0.76 7.99 9.33
CA LEU A 178 -0.34 6.91 10.23
C LEU A 178 -0.21 7.39 11.68
N ASP A 179 0.30 8.61 11.88
CA ASP A 179 0.36 9.23 13.20
C ASP A 179 -1.05 9.34 13.81
N ASP A 180 -1.99 9.85 13.03
CA ASP A 180 -3.36 10.09 13.49
C ASP A 180 -4.09 8.77 13.75
N LEU A 181 -3.85 7.75 12.92
CA LEU A 181 -4.32 6.39 13.17
C LEU A 181 -3.76 5.82 14.48
N LEU A 182 -2.45 5.93 14.72
CA LEU A 182 -1.81 5.44 15.94
C LEU A 182 -2.29 6.19 17.20
N ARG A 183 -2.49 7.51 17.11
CA ARG A 183 -3.11 8.31 18.19
C ARG A 183 -4.56 7.89 18.45
N ALA A 184 -5.31 7.53 17.41
CA ALA A 184 -6.66 6.99 17.57
C ALA A 184 -6.67 5.64 18.30
N LEU A 185 -5.63 4.82 18.12
CA LEU A 185 -5.41 3.56 18.83
C LEU A 185 -4.86 3.75 20.28
N GLY A 186 -4.57 4.98 20.69
CA GLY A 186 -4.14 5.33 22.05
C GLY A 186 -2.63 5.23 22.30
N ALA A 187 -1.81 5.16 21.25
CA ALA A 187 -0.36 5.19 21.36
C ALA A 187 0.17 6.64 21.57
N GLU A 188 1.35 6.76 22.18
CA GLU A 188 2.14 7.99 22.17
C GLU A 188 2.97 8.01 20.88
N VAL A 189 2.57 8.82 19.91
CA VAL A 189 3.31 8.94 18.64
C VAL A 189 4.47 9.92 18.82
N ILE A 190 5.70 9.44 18.61
CA ILE A 190 6.89 10.29 18.68
C ILE A 190 7.03 11.11 17.41
N ASP A 191 7.61 12.31 17.52
CA ASP A 191 8.01 13.10 16.37
C ASP A 191 9.15 12.40 15.62
N TYR A 192 8.84 11.87 14.44
CA TYR A 192 9.75 11.03 13.65
C TYR A 192 9.96 11.63 12.25
N PRO A 193 11.02 12.43 12.04
CA PRO A 193 11.24 13.17 10.80
C PRO A 193 11.58 12.27 9.60
N LEU A 194 11.94 11.01 9.84
CA LEU A 194 12.32 10.05 8.81
C LEU A 194 11.14 9.21 8.29
N THR A 195 9.89 9.58 8.61
CA THR A 195 8.68 8.81 8.26
C THR A 195 8.58 8.38 6.79
N THR A 196 8.99 9.24 5.84
CA THR A 196 8.98 8.92 4.39
C THR A 196 10.38 8.65 3.81
N SER A 197 11.43 8.62 4.64
CA SER A 197 12.80 8.37 4.19
C SER A 197 12.91 6.96 3.60
N CYS A 198 13.75 6.77 2.58
CA CYS A 198 13.90 5.47 1.93
C CYS A 198 14.49 4.43 2.90
N CYS A 199 13.81 3.30 3.10
CA CYS A 199 14.33 2.17 3.88
C CYS A 199 15.37 1.34 3.13
N GLY A 200 15.55 1.55 1.82
CA GLY A 200 16.47 0.75 1.01
C GLY A 200 16.02 -0.69 0.78
N GLY A 201 14.74 -1.03 0.98
CA GLY A 201 14.24 -2.41 0.88
C GLY A 201 14.63 -3.14 -0.41
N HIS A 202 14.56 -2.46 -1.57
CA HIS A 202 14.97 -3.03 -2.87
C HIS A 202 16.50 -3.24 -2.99
N MET A 203 17.29 -2.53 -2.20
CA MET A 203 18.75 -2.62 -2.24
C MET A 203 19.27 -3.83 -1.48
N ALA A 204 18.47 -4.50 -0.65
CA ALA A 204 18.93 -5.65 0.14
C ALA A 204 19.52 -6.77 -0.72
N GLN A 205 19.10 -6.90 -1.99
CA GLN A 205 19.60 -7.90 -2.92
C GLN A 205 20.77 -7.42 -3.80
N ILE A 206 20.87 -6.11 -4.06
CA ILE A 206 21.81 -5.53 -5.04
C ILE A 206 23.00 -4.86 -4.35
N GLY A 207 22.77 -4.22 -3.21
CA GLY A 207 23.77 -3.53 -2.40
C GLY A 207 23.39 -3.60 -0.92
N PRO A 208 23.62 -4.74 -0.24
CA PRO A 208 23.22 -4.95 1.15
C PRO A 208 23.80 -3.91 2.11
N GLU A 209 25.04 -3.46 1.90
CA GLU A 209 25.68 -2.44 2.73
C GLU A 209 24.91 -1.11 2.70
N THR A 210 24.49 -0.68 1.51
CA THR A 210 23.66 0.52 1.33
C THR A 210 22.30 0.33 1.99
N ALA A 211 21.66 -0.84 1.80
CA ALA A 211 20.36 -1.13 2.40
C ALA A 211 20.43 -1.08 3.94
N PHE A 212 21.43 -1.74 4.53
CA PHE A 212 21.60 -1.79 5.97
C PHE A 212 21.97 -0.44 6.57
N GLU A 213 22.78 0.39 5.88
CA GLU A 213 23.05 1.75 6.37
C GLU A 213 21.78 2.62 6.36
N LEU A 214 20.93 2.51 5.34
CA LEU A 214 19.65 3.23 5.29
C LEU A 214 18.72 2.76 6.42
N LEU A 215 18.55 1.44 6.61
CA LEU A 215 17.76 0.87 7.70
C LEU A 215 18.31 1.28 9.08
N ARG A 216 19.65 1.24 9.25
CA ARG A 216 20.30 1.61 10.50
C ARG A 216 19.96 3.05 10.89
N ARG A 217 19.95 4.00 9.94
CA ARG A 217 19.57 5.39 10.21
C ARG A 217 18.13 5.51 10.72
N LEU A 218 17.21 4.78 10.11
CA LEU A 218 15.81 4.78 10.52
C LEU A 218 15.64 4.25 11.94
N VAL A 219 16.21 3.08 12.21
CA VAL A 219 16.10 2.41 13.51
C VAL A 219 16.86 3.18 14.60
N ALA A 220 18.05 3.70 14.29
CA ALA A 220 18.84 4.47 15.26
C ALA A 220 18.15 5.77 15.67
N ASP A 221 17.57 6.54 14.73
CA ASP A 221 16.83 7.76 15.10
C ASP A 221 15.58 7.44 15.92
N ALA A 222 14.88 6.33 15.62
CA ALA A 222 13.74 5.89 16.43
C ALA A 222 14.16 5.48 17.86
N ASP A 223 15.27 4.76 18.00
CA ASP A 223 15.84 4.34 19.29
C ASP A 223 16.35 5.54 20.11
N GLU A 224 17.07 6.47 19.49
CA GLU A 224 17.57 7.69 20.14
C GLU A 224 16.43 8.59 20.65
N ARG A 225 15.27 8.56 20.00
CA ARG A 225 14.03 9.24 20.45
C ARG A 225 13.24 8.45 21.50
N GLY A 226 13.68 7.23 21.80
CA GLY A 226 13.09 6.33 22.79
C GLY A 226 11.78 5.71 22.34
N ALA A 227 11.63 5.40 21.05
CA ALA A 227 10.52 4.60 20.55
C ALA A 227 10.60 3.17 21.13
N HIS A 228 9.47 2.63 21.58
CA HIS A 228 9.35 1.22 21.97
C HIS A 228 9.20 0.32 20.74
N MET A 229 8.66 0.86 19.64
CA MET A 229 8.51 0.16 18.38
C MET A 229 8.36 1.14 17.21
N MET A 230 8.59 0.61 15.99
CA MET A 230 8.23 1.28 14.74
C MET A 230 6.98 0.62 14.15
N VAL A 231 6.11 1.41 13.53
CA VAL A 231 4.97 0.90 12.75
C VAL A 231 5.13 1.37 11.31
N THR A 232 4.94 0.44 10.37
CA THR A 232 5.17 0.62 8.93
C THR A 232 3.93 0.30 8.12
#